data_AF-A0A939ZXV8-F1
#
_entry.id   AF-A0A939ZXV8-F1
#
_cell.length_a   1.000
_cell.length_b   1.000
_cell.length_c   1.000
_cell.angle_alpha   90.00
_cell.angle_beta   90.00
_cell.angle_gamma   90.00
#
_symmetry.space_group_name_H-M   'P 1'
#
loop_
_entity.id
_entity.type
_entity.pdbx_description
1 polymer ?
#
loop_
_entity_poly.entity_id
_entity_poly.type
_entity_poly.pdbx_seq_one_letter_code
_entity_poly.pdbx_strand_id
1 'polypeptide(L)' 'RPVPRRLPGGTAIAAVGPEGGFTGGELEHFVKKGFEEISLGGLTLRSETAAAAVCACLLI' A
#
# COMPACT_ATOMS: atom_id res chain seq x y z
N ARG A 1 5.81 5.45 5.35
CA ARG A 1 5.12 5.74 6.65
C ARG A 1 4.41 4.48 7.15
N PRO A 2 4.10 4.27 8.45
CA PRO A 2 3.29 3.11 8.82
C PRO A 2 1.88 3.20 8.21
N VAL A 3 1.30 2.07 7.81
CA VAL A 3 -0.09 2.02 7.32
C VAL A 3 -1.07 2.47 8.43
N PRO A 4 -2.08 3.31 8.13
CA PRO A 4 -3.11 3.64 9.12
C PRO A 4 -3.88 2.38 9.49
N ARG A 5 -4.12 2.19 10.80
CA ARG A 5 -4.77 1.00 11.34
C ARG A 5 -6.28 0.97 11.14
N ARG A 6 -6.89 2.11 10.80
CA ARG A 6 -8.30 2.27 10.48
C ARG A 6 -8.48 3.63 9.80
N LEU A 7 -9.26 3.68 8.72
CA LEU A 7 -9.60 4.96 8.11
C LEU A 7 -10.93 5.48 8.70
N PRO A 8 -11.04 6.79 9.00
CA PRO A 8 -12.34 7.39 9.25
C PRO A 8 -13.18 7.17 7.99
N GLY A 9 -14.43 6.71 8.15
CA GLY A 9 -15.24 6.09 7.10
C GLY A 9 -15.11 6.75 5.70
N GLY A 10 -15.01 5.91 4.67
CA GLY A 10 -14.79 6.35 3.29
C GLY A 10 -14.24 5.23 2.41
N THR A 11 -13.84 5.57 1.20
CA THR A 11 -13.21 4.65 0.24
C THR A 11 -11.69 4.79 0.30
N ALA A 12 -10.99 3.66 0.35
CA ALA A 12 -9.54 3.60 0.28
C ALA A 12 -9.10 2.88 -0.99
N ILE A 13 -7.99 3.33 -1.57
CA ILE A 13 -7.34 2.66 -2.70
C ILE A 13 -5.91 2.38 -2.30
N ALA A 14 -5.47 1.14 -2.48
CA ALA A 14 -4.09 0.73 -2.25
C ALA A 14 -3.54 0.07 -3.52
N ALA A 15 -2.31 0.46 -3.89
CA ALA A 15 -1.58 -0.15 -4.99
C ALA A 15 -0.54 -1.12 -4.42
N VAL A 16 -0.58 -2.38 -4.85
CA VAL A 16 0.36 -3.43 -4.44
C VAL A 16 1.07 -3.91 -5.69
N GLY A 17 2.40 -3.80 -5.69
CA GLY A 17 3.24 -4.17 -6.82
C GLY A 17 3.49 -5.68 -6.90
N PRO A 18 4.03 -6.17 -8.03
CA PRO A 18 4.57 -7.52 -8.15
C PRO A 18 5.85 -7.69 -7.32
N GLU A 19 6.48 -8.86 -7.38
CA GLU A 19 7.70 -9.20 -6.63
C GLU A 19 8.87 -8.26 -6.95
N GLY A 20 8.93 -7.73 -8.17
CA GLY A 20 9.92 -6.74 -8.59
C GLY A 20 9.63 -5.30 -8.13
N GLY A 21 8.51 -5.10 -7.43
CA GLY A 21 8.02 -3.79 -7.04
C GLY A 21 7.51 -2.96 -8.21
N PHE A 22 7.39 -1.66 -7.97
CA PHE A 22 7.06 -0.67 -8.98
C PHE A 22 8.32 -0.03 -9.54
N THR A 23 8.31 0.30 -10.82
CA THR A 23 9.36 1.11 -11.44
C THR A 23 9.32 2.56 -10.91
N GLY A 24 10.42 3.30 -11.08
CA GLY A 24 10.46 4.71 -10.71
C GLY A 24 9.36 5.55 -11.39
N GLY A 25 9.09 5.29 -12.67
CA GLY A 25 8.03 5.99 -13.41
C GLY A 25 6.62 5.71 -12.89
N GLU A 26 6.35 4.48 -12.44
CA GLU A 26 5.06 4.13 -11.81
C GLU A 26 4.92 4.78 -10.43
N LEU A 27 5.99 4.80 -9.63
CA LEU A 27 6.00 5.50 -8.34
C LEU A 27 5.73 6.99 -8.50
N GLU A 28 6.38 7.65 -9.46
CA GLU A 28 6.10 9.05 -9.80
C GLU A 28 4.65 9.26 -10.24
N HIS A 29 4.08 8.33 -11.00
CA HIS A 29 2.67 8.38 -11.40
C HIS A 29 1.74 8.30 -10.19
N PHE A 30 2.00 7.39 -9.25
CA PHE A 30 1.20 7.25 -8.03
C PHE A 30 1.26 8.52 -7.17
N VAL A 31 2.46 9.08 -6.97
CA VAL A 31 2.63 10.34 -6.23
C VAL A 31 1.84 11.47 -6.90
N LYS A 32 1.90 11.60 -8.24
CA LYS A 32 1.11 12.58 -9.00
C LYS A 32 -0.41 12.37 -8.87
N LYS A 33 -0.85 11.14 -8.58
CA LYS A 33 -2.26 10.79 -8.31
C LYS A 33 -2.65 10.90 -6.83
N GLY A 34 -1.75 11.35 -5.97
CA GLY A 34 -2.01 11.57 -4.55
C GLY A 34 -1.86 10.32 -3.67
N PHE A 35 -1.21 9.25 -4.17
CA PHE A 35 -0.86 8.12 -3.32
C PHE A 35 0.28 8.50 -2.37
N GLU A 36 0.21 7.94 -1.16
CA GLU A 36 1.28 8.03 -0.17
C GLU A 36 1.97 6.67 0.00
N GLU A 37 3.28 6.69 0.16
CA GLU A 37 4.05 5.47 0.42
C GLU A 37 3.90 5.01 1.88
N ILE A 38 3.44 3.77 2.03
CA ILE A 38 3.23 3.12 3.32
C ILE A 38 4.06 1.83 3.46
N SER A 39 4.41 1.50 4.70
CA SER A 39 5.10 0.28 5.11
C SER A 39 4.16 -0.58 5.93
N LEU A 40 4.23 -1.90 5.69
CA LEU A 40 3.50 -2.94 6.42
C LEU A 40 4.37 -3.63 7.49
N GLY A 41 5.49 -3.02 7.87
CA GLY A 41 6.46 -3.55 8.82
C GLY A 41 7.87 -3.69 8.23
N GLY A 42 8.75 -4.39 8.95
CA GLY A 42 10.16 -4.53 8.60
C GLY A 42 10.51 -5.69 7.68
N LEU A 43 9.53 -6.50 7.26
CA LEU A 43 9.72 -7.65 6.38
C LEU A 43 9.27 -7.33 4.96
N THR A 44 10.00 -7.82 3.96
CA THR A 44 9.52 -7.86 2.58
C THR A 44 8.46 -8.95 2.45
N LEU A 45 7.22 -8.54 2.18
CA LEU A 45 6.10 -9.45 1.98
C LEU A 45 5.95 -9.84 0.50
N ARG A 46 5.42 -11.04 0.24
CA ARG A 46 4.96 -11.41 -1.10
C ARG A 46 3.73 -10.58 -1.48
N SER A 47 3.51 -10.36 -2.77
CA SER A 47 2.45 -9.49 -3.31
C SER A 47 1.07 -9.79 -2.71
N GLU A 48 0.68 -11.08 -2.65
CA GLU A 48 -0.61 -11.51 -2.13
C GLU A 48 -0.72 -11.30 -0.61
N THR A 49 0.39 -11.48 0.11
CA THR A 49 0.45 -11.24 1.56
C THR A 49 0.36 -9.76 1.87
N ALA A 50 1.03 -8.91 1.08
CA ALA A 50 0.96 -7.45 1.21
C ALA A 50 -0.47 -6.95 0.97
N ALA A 51 -1.16 -7.46 -0.07
CA ALA A 51 -2.54 -7.11 -0.36
C ALA A 51 -3.49 -7.51 0.78
N ALA A 52 -3.38 -8.74 1.28
CA ALA A 52 -4.20 -9.19 2.41
C ALA A 52 -3.93 -8.36 3.69
N ALA A 53 -2.66 -8.06 3.99
CA ALA A 53 -2.27 -7.27 5.14
C ALA A 53 -2.78 -5.82 5.06
N VAL A 54 -2.70 -5.17 3.90
CA VAL A 54 -3.30 -3.84 3.67
C VAL A 54 -4.80 -3.87 3.92
N CYS A 55 -5.52 -4.83 3.34
CA CYS A 55 -6.96 -4.94 3.53
C CYS A 55 -7.31 -5.13 5.01
N ALA A 56 -6.57 -5.99 5.70
CA ALA A 56 -6.72 -6.15 7.15
C ALA A 56 -6.48 -4.81 7.86
N CYS A 57 -5.34 -4.14 7.65
CA CYS A 57 -5.03 -2.87 8.30
C CYS A 57 -6.04 -1.73 8.02
N LEU A 58 -6.78 -1.76 6.90
CA LEU A 58 -7.73 -0.69 6.57
C LEU A 58 -9.17 -0.96 7.03
N LEU A 59 -9.55 -2.23 7.23
CA LEU A 59 -10.92 -2.64 7.54
C LEU A 59 -11.25 -2.73 9.04
N ILE A 60 -10.27 -3.11 9.86
CA ILE A 60 -10.40 -3.21 11.34
C ILE A 60 -10.08 -1.88 12.02
#